data_AF-A0A837P151-F1
#
_entry.id   AF-A0A837P151-F1
#
_cell.length_a   1.000
_cell.length_b   1.000
_cell.length_c   1.000
_cell.angle_alpha   90.00
_cell.angle_beta   90.00
_cell.angle_gamma   90.00
#
_symmetry.space_group_name_H-M   'P 1'
#
loop_
_entity.id
_entity.type
_entity.pdbx_description
1 polymer ?
#
loop_
_entity_poly.entity_id
_entity_poly.type
_entity_poly.pdbx_seq_one_letter_code
_entity_poly.pdbx_strand_id
1 'polypeptide(L)'
;MQVFLQGLLFGIVYIAPIGMQNLFVVSTAIEQPLQRALRVALIVIAFDTSLSLACFYGVGRLLQTTPWLELGVLLIGSLLVFYIGWNLLRQKATAMGTLDADFSYKAAILTAFSVAWLNPQALIDGSVLLVAFRVSIPAALTHFFMLGVILASIIWFIGLTSLISKFKHLMQPRVLLWINRICGGIIILYGVKLLATFITKI
;
A
#
# COMPACT_ATOMS: atom_id res chain seq x y z
N MET A 1 -25.17 -6.18 12.02
CA MET A 1 -25.07 -5.95 10.55
C MET A 1 -24.69 -4.51 10.19
N GLN A 2 -25.33 -3.49 10.77
CA GLN A 2 -25.02 -2.08 10.47
C GLN A 2 -23.54 -1.70 10.71
N VAL A 3 -22.95 -2.11 11.83
CA VAL A 3 -21.53 -1.83 12.17
C VAL A 3 -20.54 -2.48 11.18
N PHE A 4 -20.86 -3.67 10.68
CA PHE A 4 -20.05 -4.34 9.65
C PHE A 4 -20.09 -3.56 8.33
N LEU A 5 -21.28 -3.14 7.89
CA LEU A 5 -21.45 -2.31 6.69
C LEU A 5 -20.75 -0.95 6.84
N GLN A 6 -20.80 -0.34 8.02
CA GLN A 6 -20.05 0.88 8.31
C GLN A 6 -18.54 0.65 8.16
N GLY A 7 -18.01 -0.44 8.73
CA GLY A 7 -16.60 -0.80 8.56
C GLY A 7 -16.22 -1.06 7.11
N LEU A 8 -17.08 -1.73 6.34
CA LEU A 8 -16.89 -1.98 4.92
C LEU A 8 -16.83 -0.67 4.11
N LEU A 9 -17.82 0.21 4.29
CA LEU A 9 -17.87 1.49 3.58
C LEU A 9 -16.69 2.40 3.97
N PHE A 10 -16.40 2.47 5.27
CA PHE A 10 -15.26 3.22 5.77
C PHE A 10 -13.95 2.68 5.20
N GLY A 11 -13.75 1.35 5.21
CA GLY A 11 -12.56 0.71 4.65
C GLY A 11 -12.37 1.02 3.17
N ILE A 12 -13.43 1.01 2.37
CA ILE A 12 -13.35 1.42 0.95
C ILE A 12 -12.89 2.88 0.84
N VAL A 13 -13.51 3.80 1.59
CA VAL A 13 -13.15 5.23 1.55
C VAL A 13 -11.74 5.49 2.07
N TYR A 14 -11.27 4.72 3.03
CA TYR A 14 -9.94 4.83 3.63
C TYR A 14 -8.83 4.29 2.72
N ILE A 15 -9.08 3.16 2.03
CA ILE A 15 -8.07 2.45 1.23
C ILE A 15 -8.07 2.92 -0.24
N ALA A 16 -9.21 3.36 -0.77
CA ALA A 16 -9.34 3.79 -2.16
C ALA A 16 -8.51 5.02 -2.58
N PRO A 17 -8.24 6.02 -1.73
CA PRO A 17 -7.42 7.17 -2.10
C PRO A 17 -6.10 6.74 -2.71
N ILE A 18 -5.67 7.42 -3.78
CA ILE A 18 -4.50 7.01 -4.56
C ILE A 18 -3.23 7.25 -3.72
N GLY A 19 -2.77 6.19 -3.07
CA GLY A 19 -1.50 6.14 -2.35
C GLY A 19 -0.46 5.27 -3.03
N MET A 20 0.75 5.29 -2.49
CA MET A 20 1.90 4.46 -2.90
C MET A 20 1.58 2.96 -2.98
N GLN A 21 0.73 2.43 -2.08
CA GLN A 21 0.30 1.04 -2.10
C GLN A 21 -0.57 0.73 -3.32
N ASN A 22 -1.50 1.63 -3.64
CA ASN A 22 -2.33 1.53 -4.84
C ASN A 22 -1.48 1.65 -6.11
N LEU A 23 -0.51 2.56 -6.16
CA LEU A 23 0.40 2.70 -7.31
C LEU A 23 1.25 1.44 -7.54
N PHE A 24 1.75 0.81 -6.47
CA PHE A 24 2.51 -0.44 -6.56
C PHE A 24 1.66 -1.61 -7.08
N VAL A 25 0.41 -1.72 -6.62
CA VAL A 25 -0.52 -2.76 -7.12
C VAL A 25 -0.87 -2.52 -8.59
N VAL A 26 -1.11 -1.28 -8.99
CA VAL A 26 -1.40 -0.91 -10.38
C VAL A 26 -0.20 -1.20 -11.29
N SER A 27 1.02 -0.79 -10.92
CA SER A 27 2.22 -1.06 -11.71
C SER A 27 2.46 -2.56 -11.87
N THR A 28 2.28 -3.32 -10.80
CA THR A 28 2.39 -4.79 -10.85
C THR A 28 1.32 -5.41 -11.76
N ALA A 29 0.08 -4.94 -11.71
CA ALA A 29 -1.01 -5.43 -12.55
C ALA A 29 -0.77 -5.15 -14.05
N ILE A 30 -0.14 -4.01 -14.36
CA ILE A 30 0.28 -3.67 -15.72
C ILE A 30 1.42 -4.59 -16.18
N GLU A 31 2.48 -4.68 -15.40
CA GLU A 31 3.73 -5.37 -15.77
C GLU A 31 3.63 -6.89 -15.77
N GLN A 32 2.83 -7.48 -14.89
CA GLN A 32 2.81 -8.92 -14.65
C GLN A 32 1.51 -9.57 -15.13
N PRO A 33 1.52 -10.86 -15.51
CA PRO A 33 0.29 -11.60 -15.81
C PRO A 33 -0.66 -11.61 -14.60
N LEU A 34 -1.97 -11.69 -14.86
CA LEU A 34 -3.02 -11.61 -13.84
C LEU A 34 -2.74 -12.54 -12.63
N GLN A 35 -2.29 -13.77 -12.87
CA GLN A 35 -1.97 -14.72 -11.79
C GLN A 35 -0.88 -14.21 -10.84
N ARG A 36 0.20 -13.62 -11.37
CA ARG A 36 1.28 -13.06 -10.55
C ARG A 36 0.81 -11.78 -9.84
N ALA A 37 0.08 -10.91 -10.56
CA ALA A 37 -0.47 -9.69 -9.99
C ALA A 37 -1.43 -9.98 -8.82
N LEU A 38 -2.30 -10.99 -8.95
CA LEU A 38 -3.19 -11.41 -7.86
C LEU A 38 -2.41 -11.96 -6.65
N ARG A 39 -1.33 -12.73 -6.87
CA ARG A 39 -0.46 -13.18 -5.76
C ARG A 39 0.19 -12.00 -5.03
N VAL A 40 0.62 -10.97 -5.76
CA VAL A 40 1.14 -9.74 -5.14
C VAL A 40 0.04 -8.98 -4.41
N ALA A 41 -1.17 -8.89 -4.97
CA ALA A 41 -2.31 -8.29 -4.30
C ALA A 41 -2.62 -9.00 -2.96
N LEU A 42 -2.52 -10.33 -2.89
CA LEU A 42 -2.67 -11.07 -1.63
C LEU A 42 -1.58 -10.71 -0.60
N ILE A 43 -0.33 -10.53 -1.03
CA ILE A 43 0.75 -10.07 -0.15
C ILE A 43 0.44 -8.66 0.38
N VAL A 44 -0.04 -7.77 -0.50
CA VAL A 44 -0.43 -6.40 -0.12
C VAL A 44 -1.60 -6.42 0.86
N ILE A 45 -2.65 -7.22 0.60
CA ILE A 45 -3.79 -7.39 1.50
C ILE A 45 -3.34 -7.91 2.87
N ALA A 46 -2.40 -8.86 2.92
CA ALA A 46 -1.88 -9.39 4.18
C ALA A 46 -1.19 -8.31 5.00
N PHE A 47 -0.31 -7.51 4.38
CA PHE A 47 0.33 -6.39 5.07
C PHE A 47 -0.66 -5.28 5.45
N ASP A 48 -1.61 -4.95 4.58
CA ASP A 48 -2.67 -3.98 4.84
C ASP A 48 -3.55 -4.37 6.02
N THR A 49 -3.94 -5.64 6.07
CA THR A 49 -4.70 -6.23 7.17
C THR A 49 -3.91 -6.18 8.47
N SER A 50 -2.63 -6.57 8.43
CA SER A 50 -1.75 -6.52 9.61
C SER A 50 -1.57 -5.10 10.14
N LEU A 51 -1.41 -4.12 9.25
CA LEU A 51 -1.27 -2.71 9.58
C LEU A 51 -2.57 -2.14 10.16
N SER A 52 -3.71 -2.45 9.53
CA SER A 52 -5.03 -2.00 9.98
C SER A 52 -5.36 -2.53 11.37
N LEU A 53 -5.05 -3.81 11.64
CA LEU A 53 -5.20 -4.39 12.97
C LEU A 53 -4.28 -3.69 13.99
N ALA A 54 -3.02 -3.49 13.65
CA ALA A 54 -2.07 -2.80 14.52
C ALA A 54 -2.54 -1.36 14.85
N CYS A 55 -3.02 -0.62 13.85
CA CYS A 55 -3.57 0.72 14.02
C CYS A 55 -4.83 0.71 14.90
N PHE A 56 -5.76 -0.21 14.65
CA PHE A 56 -7.01 -0.33 15.42
C PHE A 56 -6.79 -0.65 16.91
N TYR A 57 -5.78 -1.47 17.20
CA TYR A 57 -5.40 -1.81 18.58
C TYR A 57 -4.44 -0.79 19.22
N GLY A 58 -4.01 0.24 18.47
CA GLY A 58 -3.35 1.43 19.03
C GLY A 58 -1.83 1.47 18.88
N VAL A 59 -1.24 0.68 17.97
CA VAL A 59 0.21 0.70 17.70
C VAL A 59 0.70 2.07 17.23
N GLY A 60 -0.10 2.87 16.51
CA GLY A 60 0.33 4.21 16.10
C GLY A 60 0.42 5.22 17.24
N ARG A 61 -0.24 4.99 18.39
CA ARG A 61 0.01 5.79 19.60
C ARG A 61 1.44 5.60 20.08
N LEU A 62 1.97 4.37 19.94
CA LEU A 62 3.33 3.99 20.31
C LEU A 62 4.38 4.71 19.43
N LEU A 63 4.07 4.93 18.14
CA LEU A 63 4.89 5.79 17.27
C LEU A 63 4.87 7.25 17.72
N GLN A 64 3.70 7.80 18.03
CA GLN A 64 3.57 9.21 18.44
C GLN A 64 4.28 9.51 19.77
N THR A 65 4.36 8.53 20.67
CA THR A 65 5.01 8.70 21.99
C THR A 65 6.49 8.35 21.98
N THR A 66 7.01 7.72 20.92
CA THR A 66 8.39 7.19 20.88
C THR A 66 9.15 7.74 19.66
N PRO A 67 9.78 8.93 19.78
CA PRO A 67 10.42 9.63 18.65
C PRO A 67 11.47 8.78 17.92
N TRP A 68 12.27 8.00 18.66
CA TRP A 68 13.30 7.13 18.09
C TRP A 68 12.74 6.01 17.20
N LEU A 69 11.54 5.50 17.53
CA LEU A 69 10.88 4.45 16.75
C LEU A 69 10.30 5.03 15.45
N GLU A 70 9.72 6.24 15.51
CA GLU A 70 9.30 6.98 14.32
C GLU A 70 10.49 7.27 13.39
N LEU A 71 11.62 7.74 13.94
CA LEU A 71 12.85 7.99 13.18
C LEU A 71 13.40 6.73 12.50
N GLY A 72 13.39 5.58 13.19
CA GLY A 72 13.81 4.30 12.60
C GLY A 72 12.94 3.85 11.43
N VAL A 73 11.61 3.97 11.58
CA VAL A 73 10.64 3.67 10.51
C VAL A 73 10.83 4.58 9.31
N LEU A 74 11.02 5.89 9.54
CA LEU A 74 11.29 6.89 8.51
C LEU A 74 12.59 6.61 7.73
N LEU A 75 13.68 6.31 8.43
CA LEU A 75 14.99 6.06 7.81
C LEU A 75 14.96 4.80 6.93
N ILE A 76 14.53 3.67 7.50
CA ILE A 76 14.54 2.38 6.79
C ILE A 76 13.52 2.42 5.63
N GLY A 77 12.34 3.02 5.86
CA GLY A 77 11.31 3.20 4.85
C GLY A 77 11.78 4.04 3.68
N SER A 78 12.39 5.19 3.94
CA SER A 78 12.85 6.09 2.89
C SER A 78 13.90 5.44 1.98
N LEU A 79 14.89 4.75 2.54
CA LEU A 79 15.94 4.07 1.78
C LEU A 79 15.37 2.94 0.90
N LEU A 80 14.47 2.12 1.45
CA LEU A 80 13.85 1.02 0.70
C LEU A 80 12.92 1.53 -0.40
N VAL A 81 12.03 2.47 -0.09
CA VAL A 81 11.10 3.07 -1.06
C VAL A 81 11.86 3.77 -2.19
N PHE A 82 12.92 4.51 -1.86
CA PHE A 82 13.77 5.15 -2.86
C PHE A 82 14.43 4.13 -3.78
N TYR A 83 15.04 3.07 -3.22
CA TYR A 83 15.65 2.00 -3.99
C TYR A 83 14.65 1.30 -4.93
N ILE A 84 13.43 1.03 -4.44
CA ILE A 84 12.37 0.39 -5.23
C ILE A 84 11.88 1.31 -6.34
N GLY A 85 11.58 2.58 -6.03
CA GLY A 85 11.14 3.56 -7.03
C GLY A 85 12.18 3.77 -8.12
N TRP A 86 13.46 3.82 -7.75
CA TRP A 86 14.58 3.90 -8.68
C TRP A 86 14.65 2.69 -9.62
N ASN A 87 14.41 1.49 -9.09
CA ASN A 87 14.38 0.26 -9.90
C ASN A 87 13.17 0.23 -10.86
N LEU A 88 12.01 0.77 -10.43
CA LEU A 88 10.84 0.92 -11.29
C LEU A 88 11.10 1.88 -12.47
N LEU A 89 11.76 3.01 -12.24
CA LEU A 89 12.11 3.97 -13.30
C LEU A 89 13.12 3.43 -14.31
N ARG A 90 13.97 2.48 -13.90
CA ARG A 90 14.99 1.86 -14.75
C ARG A 90 14.46 0.72 -15.62
N GLN A 91 13.20 0.32 -15.49
CA GLN A 91 12.61 -0.69 -16.36
C GLN A 91 12.55 -0.21 -17.82
N LYS A 92 13.13 -1.00 -18.72
CA LYS A 92 13.14 -0.73 -20.16
C LYS A 92 11.90 -1.30 -20.83
N ALA A 93 11.37 -0.58 -21.83
CA ALA A 93 10.20 -0.97 -22.62
C ALA A 93 10.30 -2.35 -23.28
N THR A 94 11.52 -2.81 -23.58
CA THR A 94 11.80 -4.12 -24.18
C THR A 94 11.60 -5.30 -23.23
N ALA A 95 11.51 -5.07 -21.91
CA ALA A 95 11.23 -6.12 -20.92
C ALA A 95 9.73 -6.36 -20.69
N MET A 96 8.86 -5.44 -21.15
CA MET A 96 7.41 -5.62 -21.15
C MET A 96 6.98 -6.53 -22.29
N GLY A 97 7.15 -7.84 -22.11
CA GLY A 97 6.71 -8.85 -23.08
C GLY A 97 7.46 -10.18 -23.01
N THR A 98 8.67 -10.19 -22.44
CA THR A 98 9.39 -11.44 -22.15
C THR A 98 8.98 -11.93 -20.77
N LEU A 99 8.25 -13.06 -20.72
CA LEU A 99 7.89 -13.75 -19.47
C LEU A 99 9.11 -14.20 -18.63
N ASP A 100 10.32 -14.05 -19.20
CA ASP A 100 11.63 -14.44 -18.68
C ASP A 100 12.35 -13.36 -17.85
N ALA A 101 11.74 -12.19 -17.62
CA ALA A 101 12.28 -11.27 -16.61
C ALA A 101 12.05 -11.89 -15.21
N ASP A 102 13.14 -12.18 -14.50
CA ASP A 102 13.13 -12.78 -13.15
C ASP A 102 12.25 -11.98 -12.18
N PHE A 103 11.00 -12.42 -12.03
CA PHE A 103 10.07 -11.82 -11.08
C PHE A 103 10.41 -12.29 -9.66
N SER A 104 10.93 -11.38 -8.84
CA SER A 104 11.29 -11.68 -7.46
C SER A 104 10.13 -11.44 -6.50
N TYR A 105 9.54 -12.52 -5.98
CA TYR A 105 8.57 -12.43 -4.88
C TYR A 105 9.16 -11.79 -3.62
N LYS A 106 10.47 -11.97 -3.37
CA LYS A 106 11.15 -11.29 -2.25
C LYS A 106 11.09 -9.78 -2.39
N ALA A 107 11.32 -9.26 -3.60
CA ALA A 107 11.21 -7.83 -3.88
C ALA A 107 9.76 -7.34 -3.72
N ALA A 108 8.77 -8.12 -4.17
CA ALA A 108 7.36 -7.79 -4.00
C ALA A 108 6.94 -7.72 -2.52
N ILE A 109 7.38 -8.69 -1.70
CA ILE A 109 7.13 -8.72 -0.25
C ILE A 109 7.79 -7.51 0.42
N LEU A 110 9.06 -7.25 0.14
CA LEU A 110 9.78 -6.12 0.75
C LEU A 110 9.16 -4.78 0.35
N THR A 111 8.70 -4.66 -0.91
CA THR A 111 7.99 -3.47 -1.38
C THR A 111 6.66 -3.29 -0.68
N ALA A 112 5.83 -4.34 -0.64
CA ALA A 112 4.53 -4.28 0.03
C ALA A 112 4.69 -3.94 1.52
N PHE A 113 5.65 -4.55 2.21
CA PHE A 113 5.99 -4.24 3.58
C PHE A 113 6.44 -2.79 3.74
N SER A 114 7.37 -2.31 2.90
CA SER A 114 7.89 -0.94 2.99
C SER A 114 6.78 0.09 2.78
N VAL A 115 5.92 -0.17 1.81
CA VAL A 115 4.86 0.76 1.43
C VAL A 115 3.73 0.80 2.47
N ALA A 116 3.47 -0.30 3.17
CA ALA A 116 2.47 -0.37 4.23
C ALA A 116 3.04 0.04 5.61
N TRP A 117 4.04 -0.70 6.10
CA TRP A 117 4.57 -0.58 7.47
C TRP A 117 5.63 0.49 7.65
N LEU A 118 6.40 0.80 6.60
CA LEU A 118 7.42 1.85 6.67
C LEU A 118 6.91 3.22 6.21
N ASN A 119 5.59 3.36 6.16
CA ASN A 119 4.91 4.60 5.84
C ASN A 119 4.33 5.22 7.12
N PRO A 120 5.04 6.15 7.80
CA PRO A 120 4.59 6.73 9.05
C PRO A 120 3.26 7.47 8.89
N GLN A 121 3.00 8.04 7.71
CA GLN A 121 1.73 8.69 7.42
C GLN A 121 0.57 7.68 7.47
N ALA A 122 0.73 6.49 6.88
CA ALA A 122 -0.28 5.44 6.95
C ALA A 122 -0.50 4.92 8.39
N LEU A 123 0.58 4.80 9.18
CA LEU A 123 0.47 4.39 10.59
C LEU A 123 -0.28 5.42 11.43
N ILE A 124 -0.02 6.72 11.22
CA ILE A 124 -0.67 7.82 11.94
C ILE A 124 -2.14 7.93 11.50
N ASP A 125 -2.40 8.05 10.19
CA ASP A 125 -3.75 8.22 9.64
C ASP A 125 -4.63 7.03 9.99
N GLY A 126 -4.12 5.82 9.80
CA GLY A 126 -4.80 4.59 10.19
C GLY A 126 -5.10 4.57 11.68
N SER A 127 -4.14 4.91 12.54
CA SER A 127 -4.36 4.88 13.98
C SER A 127 -5.34 5.95 14.46
N VAL A 128 -5.32 7.15 13.90
CA VAL A 128 -6.28 8.20 14.27
C VAL A 128 -7.69 7.81 13.84
N LEU A 129 -7.87 7.45 12.57
CA LEU A 129 -9.20 7.20 12.01
C LEU A 129 -9.83 5.90 12.54
N LEU A 130 -9.06 4.80 12.58
CA LEU A 130 -9.56 3.51 13.07
C LEU A 130 -9.86 3.54 14.57
N VAL A 131 -9.06 4.24 15.38
CA VAL A 131 -9.33 4.40 16.81
C VAL A 131 -10.54 5.30 17.05
N ALA A 132 -10.71 6.38 16.29
CA ALA A 132 -11.90 7.24 16.40
C ALA A 132 -13.19 6.41 16.22
N PHE A 133 -13.24 5.55 15.19
CA PHE A 133 -14.36 4.63 15.00
C PHE A 133 -14.48 3.61 16.13
N ARG A 134 -13.37 3.01 16.58
CA ARG A 134 -13.35 2.06 17.71
C ARG A 134 -13.98 2.63 18.97
N VAL A 135 -13.70 3.89 19.30
CA VAL A 135 -14.23 4.57 20.51
C VAL A 135 -15.69 4.97 20.32
N SER A 136 -16.13 5.26 19.10
CA SER A 136 -17.51 5.65 18.78
C SER A 136 -18.52 4.49 18.76
N ILE A 137 -18.05 3.24 18.73
CA ILE A 137 -18.88 2.04 18.57
C ILE A 137 -18.83 1.20 19.86
N PRO A 138 -19.93 0.54 20.29
CA PRO A 138 -19.90 -0.37 21.43
C PRO A 138 -18.78 -1.41 21.31
N ALA A 139 -18.04 -1.63 22.40
CA ALA A 139 -16.86 -2.51 22.43
C ALA A 139 -17.17 -3.93 21.88
N ALA A 140 -18.35 -4.47 22.21
CA ALA A 140 -18.80 -5.78 21.73
C ALA A 140 -18.97 -5.85 20.20
N LEU A 141 -19.06 -4.75 19.48
CA LEU A 141 -19.28 -4.71 18.02
C LEU A 141 -18.05 -4.30 17.21
N THR A 142 -16.96 -3.91 17.87
CA THR A 142 -15.71 -3.44 17.25
C THR A 142 -15.07 -4.47 16.31
N HIS A 143 -15.19 -5.76 16.63
CA HIS A 143 -14.67 -6.82 15.78
C HIS A 143 -15.44 -6.94 14.46
N PHE A 144 -16.76 -6.71 14.45
CA PHE A 144 -17.54 -6.68 13.21
C PHE A 144 -17.18 -5.49 12.33
N PHE A 145 -16.86 -4.34 12.93
CA PHE A 145 -16.34 -3.18 12.19
C PHE A 145 -15.03 -3.55 11.48
N MET A 146 -14.07 -4.13 12.21
CA MET A 146 -12.78 -4.52 11.64
C MET A 146 -12.89 -5.61 10.57
N LEU A 147 -13.77 -6.59 10.74
CA LEU A 147 -14.05 -7.56 9.67
C LEU A 147 -14.55 -6.87 8.39
N GLY A 148 -15.37 -5.82 8.53
CA GLY A 148 -15.79 -4.98 7.40
C GLY A 148 -14.61 -4.28 6.72
N VAL A 149 -13.71 -3.66 7.49
CA VAL A 149 -12.52 -2.98 6.97
C VAL A 149 -11.60 -3.94 6.22
N ILE A 150 -11.37 -5.13 6.78
CA ILE A 150 -10.53 -6.17 6.15
C ILE A 150 -11.17 -6.65 4.86
N LEU A 151 -12.48 -6.89 4.86
CA LEU A 151 -13.19 -7.30 3.65
C LEU A 151 -13.17 -6.20 2.58
N ALA A 152 -13.24 -4.93 2.97
CA ALA A 152 -13.08 -3.80 2.06
C ALA A 152 -11.71 -3.83 1.37
N SER A 153 -10.63 -4.06 2.13
CA SER A 153 -9.27 -4.20 1.59
C SER A 153 -9.18 -5.32 0.55
N ILE A 154 -9.74 -6.49 0.87
CA ILE A 154 -9.78 -7.65 -0.03
C ILE A 154 -10.52 -7.29 -1.33
N ILE A 155 -11.74 -6.76 -1.22
CA ILE A 155 -12.57 -6.40 -2.37
C ILE A 155 -11.87 -5.35 -3.23
N TRP A 156 -11.28 -4.33 -2.60
CA TRP A 156 -10.61 -3.24 -3.28
C TRP A 156 -9.37 -3.72 -4.05
N PHE A 157 -8.41 -4.37 -3.38
CA PHE A 157 -7.15 -4.74 -4.02
C PHE A 157 -7.33 -5.84 -5.07
N ILE A 158 -8.22 -6.81 -4.85
CA ILE A 158 -8.57 -7.81 -5.87
C ILE A 158 -9.29 -7.14 -7.05
N GLY A 159 -10.26 -6.28 -6.77
CA GLY A 159 -11.03 -5.56 -7.78
C GLY A 159 -10.15 -4.68 -8.65
N LEU A 160 -9.31 -3.84 -8.02
CA LEU A 160 -8.35 -2.97 -8.69
C LEU A 160 -7.37 -3.78 -9.55
N THR A 161 -6.75 -4.83 -8.99
CA THR A 161 -5.80 -5.68 -9.72
C THR A 161 -6.45 -6.34 -10.93
N SER A 162 -7.66 -6.88 -10.76
CA SER A 162 -8.40 -7.57 -11.83
C SER A 162 -8.84 -6.59 -12.91
N LEU A 163 -9.30 -5.39 -12.52
CA LEU A 163 -9.70 -4.34 -13.44
C LEU A 163 -8.51 -3.90 -14.30
N ILE A 164 -7.40 -3.51 -13.68
CA ILE A 164 -6.20 -3.07 -14.41
C ILE A 164 -5.67 -4.19 -15.31
N SER A 165 -5.59 -5.42 -14.79
CA SER A 165 -5.10 -6.58 -15.57
C SER A 165 -5.99 -6.91 -16.77
N LYS A 166 -7.30 -6.66 -16.71
CA LYS A 166 -8.23 -6.87 -17.82
C LYS A 166 -8.16 -5.76 -18.86
N PHE A 167 -8.04 -4.50 -18.41
CA PHE A 167 -8.04 -3.34 -19.30
C PHE A 167 -6.67 -2.98 -19.88
N LYS A 168 -5.56 -3.51 -19.34
CA LYS A 168 -4.22 -3.18 -19.84
C LYS A 168 -3.98 -3.52 -21.31
N HIS A 169 -4.64 -4.54 -21.86
CA HIS A 169 -4.53 -4.90 -23.28
C HIS A 169 -5.22 -3.86 -24.20
N LEU A 170 -6.15 -3.07 -23.66
CA LEU A 170 -6.81 -1.99 -24.41
C LEU A 170 -5.95 -0.71 -24.43
N MET A 171 -4.88 -0.65 -23.63
CA MET A 171 -4.00 0.52 -23.55
C MET A 171 -2.81 0.37 -24.48
N GLN A 172 -2.44 1.46 -25.17
CA GLN A 172 -1.23 1.49 -25.98
C GLN A 172 0.03 1.29 -25.10
N PRO A 173 1.07 0.58 -25.59
CA PRO A 173 2.30 0.36 -24.82
C PRO A 173 2.96 1.65 -24.31
N ARG A 174 2.84 2.75 -25.07
CA ARG A 174 3.33 4.08 -24.65
C ARG A 174 2.60 4.63 -23.42
N VAL A 175 1.29 4.39 -23.30
CA VAL A 175 0.48 4.84 -22.16
C VAL A 175 0.85 4.05 -20.90
N LEU A 176 1.03 2.73 -21.02
CA LEU A 176 1.46 1.87 -19.92
C LEU A 176 2.85 2.28 -19.39
N LEU A 177 3.79 2.60 -20.29
CA LEU A 177 5.10 3.13 -19.94
C LEU A 177 5.02 4.47 -19.19
N TRP A 178 4.15 5.37 -19.62
CA TRP A 178 3.93 6.65 -18.94
C TRP A 178 3.31 6.47 -17.56
N ILE A 179 2.33 5.58 -17.41
CA ILE A 179 1.75 5.23 -16.11
C ILE A 179 2.85 4.71 -15.17
N ASN A 180 3.66 3.75 -15.61
CA ASN A 180 4.74 3.22 -14.77
C ASN A 180 5.80 4.27 -14.41
N ARG A 181 6.16 5.17 -15.33
CA ARG A 181 7.07 6.28 -15.04
C ARG A 181 6.48 7.27 -14.03
N ILE A 182 5.19 7.58 -14.15
CA ILE A 182 4.50 8.46 -13.20
C ILE A 182 4.43 7.78 -11.83
N CYS A 183 4.02 6.50 -11.76
CA CYS A 183 4.00 5.73 -10.53
C CYS A 183 5.39 5.68 -9.87
N GLY A 184 6.43 5.31 -10.63
CA GLY A 184 7.81 5.27 -10.14
C GLY A 184 8.30 6.63 -9.69
N GLY A 185 8.01 7.70 -10.44
CA GLY A 185 8.36 9.07 -10.08
C GLY A 185 7.69 9.53 -8.78
N ILE A 186 6.39 9.27 -8.62
CA ILE A 186 5.64 9.59 -7.39
C ILE A 186 6.21 8.81 -6.19
N ILE A 187 6.51 7.51 -6.37
CA ILE A 187 7.12 6.68 -5.33
C ILE A 187 8.50 7.23 -4.92
N ILE A 188 9.34 7.67 -5.86
CA ILE A 188 10.64 8.28 -5.55
C ILE A 188 10.45 9.61 -4.81
N LEU A 189 9.57 10.49 -5.31
CA LEU A 189 9.29 11.77 -4.64
C LEU A 189 8.83 11.53 -3.20
N TYR A 190 8.05 10.48 -2.96
CA TYR A 190 7.66 10.09 -1.63
C TYR A 190 8.83 9.60 -0.78
N GLY A 191 9.69 8.73 -1.33
CA GLY A 191 10.92 8.30 -0.65
C GLY A 191 11.81 9.48 -0.25
N VAL A 192 11.96 10.46 -1.14
CA VAL A 192 12.68 11.72 -0.86
C VAL A 192 11.97 12.54 0.21
N LYS A 193 10.64 12.66 0.17
CA LYS A 193 9.85 13.35 1.19
C LYS A 193 10.03 12.70 2.57
N LEU A 194 10.00 11.37 2.65
CA LEU A 194 10.25 10.63 3.89
C LEU A 194 11.66 10.92 4.42
N LEU A 195 12.66 10.90 3.55
CA LEU A 195 14.05 11.20 3.91
C LEU A 195 14.23 12.64 4.38
N ALA A 196 13.59 13.60 3.72
CA ALA A 196 13.58 15.00 4.14
C ALA A 196 12.91 15.15 5.52
N THR A 197 11.78 14.48 5.73
CA THR A 197 11.06 14.48 7.02
C THR A 197 11.94 13.89 8.13
N PHE A 198 12.69 12.83 7.83
CA PHE A 198 13.67 12.25 8.75
C PHE A 198 14.76 13.27 9.14
N ILE A 199 15.38 13.93 8.15
CA ILE A 199 16.42 14.94 8.39
C ILE A 199 15.88 16.10 9.24
N THR A 200 14.64 16.55 9.02
CA THR A 200 14.05 17.64 9.81
C THR A 200 13.69 17.26 11.25
N LYS A 201 13.61 15.96 11.56
CA LYS A 201 13.22 15.45 12.88
C LYS A 201 14.39 15.01 13.76
N ILE A 202 15.62 14.96 13.21
CA ILE A 202 16.88 14.78 13.96
C ILE A 202 17.36 16.15 14.45
#